data_AF-A0A6P0YIZ5-F1
#
_entry.id   AF-A0A6P0YIZ5-F1
#
_cell.length_a   1.000
_cell.length_b   1.000
_cell.length_c   1.000
_cell.angle_alpha   90.00
_cell.angle_beta   90.00
_cell.angle_gamma   90.00
#
_symmetry.space_group_name_H-M   'P 1'
#
loop_
_entity.id
_entity.type
_entity.pdbx_description
1 polymer ?
#
loop_
_entity_poly.entity_id
_entity_poly.type
_entity_poly.pdbx_seq_one_letter_code
_entity_poly.pdbx_strand_id
1 'polypeptide(L)'
;LGQELGRDAAVVLFHTADLKKAVAKYGDRVYRYLHADAGHLGQRLNLAAIYLDLGVSGIGGFFDDRVNEVLGIPLDEAVLYISTLGAM
;
A
#
# COMPACT_ATOMS: atom_id res chain seq x y z
N LEU A 1 9.18 9.27 6.83
CA LEU A 1 8.85 9.19 8.29
C LEU A 1 9.78 8.26 9.09
N GLY A 2 10.74 7.53 8.48
CA GLY A 2 11.78 6.81 9.23
C GLY A 2 11.28 5.67 10.13
N GLN A 3 10.21 4.98 9.72
CA GLN A 3 9.61 3.89 10.50
C GLN A 3 10.41 2.59 10.32
N GLU A 4 10.88 2.00 11.41
CA GLU A 4 11.70 0.78 11.38
C GLU A 4 10.97 -0.44 10.80
N LEU A 5 9.64 -0.46 10.90
CA LEU A 5 8.79 -1.47 10.27
C LEU A 5 9.07 -1.65 8.77
N GLY A 6 9.34 -0.57 8.04
CA GLY A 6 9.65 -0.66 6.61
C GLY A 6 11.04 -1.21 6.31
N ARG A 7 12.00 -1.01 7.23
CA ARG A 7 13.38 -1.50 7.10
C ARG A 7 13.48 -2.98 7.46
N ASP A 8 12.80 -3.38 8.54
CA ASP A 8 12.94 -4.70 9.16
C ASP A 8 11.93 -5.72 8.61
N ALA A 9 10.97 -5.29 7.79
CA ALA A 9 10.04 -6.17 7.11
C ALA A 9 10.75 -7.13 6.16
N ALA A 10 10.33 -8.39 6.17
CA ALA A 10 10.74 -9.38 5.18
C ALA A 10 10.12 -9.07 3.80
N VAL A 11 8.89 -8.54 3.78
CA VAL A 11 8.18 -8.14 2.57
C VAL A 11 7.42 -6.83 2.81
N VAL A 12 7.44 -5.94 1.84
CA VAL A 12 6.62 -4.73 1.82
C VAL A 12 5.76 -4.74 0.56
N LEU A 13 4.43 -4.79 0.73
CA LEU A 13 3.46 -4.70 -0.35
C LEU A 13 2.99 -3.27 -0.55
N PHE A 14 2.98 -2.82 -1.80
CA PHE A 14 2.50 -1.51 -2.21
C PHE A 14 1.20 -1.69 -3.00
N HIS A 15 0.12 -1.09 -2.53
CA HIS A 15 -1.15 -1.02 -3.25
C HIS A 15 -1.13 0.22 -4.14
N THR A 16 -1.13 0.06 -5.46
CA THR A 16 -1.08 1.17 -6.41
C THR A 16 -2.31 1.19 -7.32
N ALA A 17 -2.57 2.34 -7.94
CA ALA A 17 -3.52 2.45 -9.03
C ALA A 17 -3.15 3.57 -10.02
N ASP A 18 -3.40 3.34 -11.31
CA ASP A 18 -3.41 4.38 -12.33
C ASP A 18 -4.57 5.36 -12.09
N LEU A 19 -4.27 6.49 -11.43
CA LEU A 19 -5.29 7.46 -11.03
C LEU A 19 -5.95 8.13 -12.24
N LYS A 20 -5.20 8.38 -13.32
CA LYS A 20 -5.75 9.03 -14.52
C LYS A 20 -6.80 8.14 -15.16
N LYS A 21 -6.50 6.85 -15.35
CA LYS A 21 -7.48 5.88 -15.89
C LYS A 21 -8.66 5.68 -14.95
N ALA A 22 -8.41 5.60 -13.64
CA ALA A 22 -9.46 5.41 -12.66
C ALA A 22 -10.45 6.60 -12.65
N VAL A 23 -9.93 7.83 -12.64
CA VAL A 23 -10.74 9.07 -12.67
C VAL A 23 -11.47 9.19 -14.00
N ALA A 24 -10.83 8.89 -15.12
CA ALA A 24 -11.49 8.90 -16.43
C ALA A 24 -12.70 7.95 -16.49
N LYS A 25 -12.69 6.86 -15.74
CA LYS A 25 -13.76 5.85 -15.73
C LYS A 25 -14.86 6.11 -14.70
N TYR A 26 -14.50 6.59 -13.50
CA TYR A 26 -15.42 6.64 -12.35
C TYR A 26 -15.55 8.04 -11.73
N GLY A 27 -14.90 9.06 -12.31
CA GLY A 27 -14.84 10.42 -11.78
C GLY A 27 -14.00 10.54 -10.51
N ASP A 28 -13.92 11.74 -9.94
CA ASP A 28 -13.07 12.05 -8.78
C ASP A 28 -13.38 11.21 -7.53
N ARG A 29 -14.62 10.72 -7.43
CA ARG A 29 -15.07 9.88 -6.32
C ARG A 29 -14.29 8.56 -6.25
N VAL A 30 -13.70 8.11 -7.35
CA VAL A 30 -12.92 6.86 -7.42
C VAL A 30 -11.79 6.83 -6.40
N TYR A 31 -11.22 7.98 -6.05
CA TYR A 31 -10.14 8.07 -5.06
C TYR A 31 -10.55 7.45 -3.72
N ARG A 32 -11.82 7.63 -3.33
CA ARG A 32 -12.38 7.03 -2.10
C ARG A 32 -12.52 5.51 -2.21
N TYR A 33 -12.92 5.02 -3.38
CA TYR A 33 -13.08 3.59 -3.63
C TYR A 33 -11.73 2.88 -3.64
N LEU A 34 -10.74 3.48 -4.29
CA LEU A 34 -9.37 2.96 -4.32
C LEU A 34 -8.78 2.82 -2.91
N HIS A 35 -8.98 3.80 -2.03
CA HIS A 35 -8.54 3.71 -0.63
C HIS A 35 -9.32 2.65 0.16
N ALA A 36 -10.63 2.53 -0.08
CA ALA A 36 -11.44 1.50 0.56
C ALA A 36 -11.02 0.09 0.12
N ASP A 37 -10.74 -0.11 -1.16
CA ASP A 37 -10.25 -1.39 -1.72
C ASP A 37 -8.85 -1.72 -1.20
N ALA A 38 -7.94 -0.74 -1.15
CA ALA A 38 -6.60 -0.92 -0.58
C ALA A 38 -6.66 -1.32 0.90
N GLY A 39 -7.54 -0.68 1.69
CA GLY A 39 -7.77 -1.04 3.10
C GLY A 39 -8.40 -2.43 3.25
N HIS A 40 -9.34 -2.80 2.38
CA HIS A 40 -9.94 -4.15 2.39
C HIS A 40 -8.88 -5.22 2.11
N LEU A 41 -8.06 -5.04 1.07
CA LEU A 41 -6.94 -5.95 0.79
C LEU A 41 -5.94 -5.99 1.96
N GLY A 42 -5.61 -4.83 2.52
CA GLY A 42 -4.76 -4.71 3.70
C GLY A 42 -5.27 -5.51 4.89
N GLN A 43 -6.58 -5.43 5.20
CA GLN A 43 -7.15 -6.18 6.32
C GLN A 43 -7.11 -7.69 6.09
N ARG A 44 -7.26 -8.16 4.84
CA ARG A 44 -7.08 -9.58 4.50
C ARG A 44 -5.65 -10.04 4.74
N LEU A 45 -4.66 -9.21 4.38
CA LEU A 45 -3.25 -9.49 4.68
C LEU A 45 -3.00 -9.54 6.19
N ASN A 46 -3.58 -8.59 6.95
CA ASN A 46 -3.46 -8.57 8.40
C ASN A 46 -3.98 -9.87 9.03
N LEU A 47 -5.21 -10.28 8.70
CA LEU A 47 -5.81 -11.50 9.24
C LEU A 47 -5.05 -12.76 8.83
N ALA A 48 -4.57 -12.83 7.59
CA ALA A 48 -3.80 -13.98 7.12
C ALA A 48 -2.42 -14.08 7.80
N ALA A 49 -1.72 -12.95 7.98
CA ALA A 49 -0.43 -12.92 8.66
C ALA A 49 -0.57 -13.35 10.13
N ILE A 50 -1.56 -12.80 10.86
CA ILE A 50 -1.83 -13.20 12.24
C ILE A 50 -2.19 -14.69 12.34
N TYR A 51 -2.97 -15.23 11.40
CA TYR A 51 -3.28 -16.66 11.35
C TYR A 51 -2.03 -17.54 11.17
N LEU A 52 -1.03 -17.04 10.44
CA LEU A 52 0.24 -17.72 10.17
C LEU A 52 1.34 -17.40 11.19
N ASP A 53 1.01 -16.72 12.29
CA ASP A 53 1.97 -16.28 13.32
C ASP A 53 3.10 -15.38 12.77
N LEU A 54 2.73 -14.45 11.89
CA LEU A 54 3.61 -13.46 11.28
C LEU A 54 3.28 -12.04 11.76
N GLY A 55 4.30 -11.19 11.82
CA GLY A 55 4.16 -9.76 12.06
C GLY A 55 3.62 -9.04 10.83
N VAL A 56 2.70 -8.11 11.03
CA VAL A 56 2.09 -7.31 9.96
C VAL A 56 1.73 -5.92 10.45
N SER A 57 1.96 -4.90 9.63
CA SER A 57 1.53 -3.53 9.94
C SER A 57 1.29 -2.71 8.68
N GLY A 58 0.22 -1.93 8.70
CA GLY A 58 -0.10 -0.97 7.66
C GLY A 58 0.66 0.35 7.84
N ILE A 59 1.13 0.93 6.73
CA ILE A 59 1.75 2.25 6.71
C ILE A 59 0.90 3.17 5.82
N GLY A 60 0.23 4.13 6.44
CA GLY A 60 -0.58 5.16 5.76
C GLY A 60 0.16 6.46 5.46
N GLY A 61 1.36 6.65 6.01
CA GLY A 61 2.20 7.82 5.78
C GLY A 61 3.53 7.44 5.16
N PHE A 62 3.80 7.91 3.95
CA PHE A 62 5.02 7.63 3.20
C PHE A 62 5.39 8.84 2.32
N PHE A 63 6.51 8.76 1.60
CA PHE A 63 6.94 9.79 0.66
C PHE A 63 6.64 9.32 -0.77
N ASP A 64 5.45 9.66 -1.28
CA ASP A 64 4.88 9.16 -2.54
C ASP A 64 5.89 9.17 -3.70
N ASP A 65 6.43 10.34 -4.05
CA ASP A 65 7.36 10.48 -5.18
C ASP A 65 8.63 9.63 -4.99
N ARG A 66 9.13 9.54 -3.76
CA ARG A 66 10.34 8.76 -3.44
C ARG A 66 10.08 7.26 -3.49
N VAL A 67 8.89 6.80 -3.12
CA VAL A 67 8.51 5.40 -3.28
C VAL A 67 8.46 5.05 -4.76
N ASN A 68 7.85 5.90 -5.59
CA ASN A 68 7.76 5.67 -7.02
C ASN A 68 9.14 5.62 -7.69
N GLU A 69 10.02 6.55 -7.36
CA GLU A 69 11.39 6.60 -7.87
C GLU A 69 12.20 5.34 -7.51
N VAL A 70 12.16 4.92 -6.24
CA VAL A 70 12.97 3.79 -5.75
C VAL A 70 12.49 2.46 -6.32
N LEU A 71 11.17 2.28 -6.46
CA LEU A 71 10.57 1.01 -6.92
C LEU A 71 10.37 0.95 -8.44
N GLY A 72 10.66 2.03 -9.17
CA GLY A 72 10.41 2.12 -10.60
C GLY A 72 8.92 2.05 -10.96
N ILE A 73 8.04 2.49 -10.06
CA ILE A 73 6.60 2.53 -10.30
C ILE A 73 6.33 3.63 -11.35
N PRO A 74 5.52 3.36 -12.38
CA PRO A 74 5.18 4.35 -13.39
C PRO A 74 4.62 5.64 -12.77
N LEU A 75 4.94 6.79 -13.34
CA LEU A 75 4.46 8.11 -12.85
C LEU A 75 2.93 8.24 -12.79
N ASP A 76 2.21 7.45 -13.60
CA ASP A 76 0.75 7.46 -13.62
C ASP A 76 0.13 6.59 -12.51
N GLU A 77 0.92 5.71 -11.88
CA GLU A 77 0.52 4.87 -10.76
C GLU A 77 0.77 5.61 -9.43
N ALA A 78 -0.29 5.85 -8.66
CA ALA A 78 -0.16 6.39 -7.32
C ALA A 78 -0.14 5.26 -6.29
N VAL A 79 0.76 5.34 -5.32
CA VAL A 79 0.76 4.47 -4.15
C VAL A 79 -0.34 4.93 -3.20
N LEU A 80 -1.25 4.03 -2.84
CA LEU A 80 -2.43 4.31 -2.02
C LEU A 80 -2.25 3.83 -0.57
N TYR A 81 -1.53 2.72 -0.39
CA TYR A 81 -1.35 2.08 0.90
C TYR A 81 -0.17 1.12 0.88
N ILE A 82 0.48 0.94 2.03
CA ILE A 82 1.61 0.02 2.20
C ILE A 82 1.28 -0.98 3.31
N SER A 83 1.57 -2.26 3.08
CA SER A 83 1.49 -3.31 4.09
C SER A 83 2.87 -3.95 4.29
N THR A 84 3.39 -3.90 5.51
CA THR A 84 4.66 -4.57 5.90
C THR A 84 4.36 -5.94 6.49
N LEU A 85 5.17 -6.95 6.16
CA LEU A 85 5.12 -8.29 6.73
C LEU A 85 6.52 -8.76 7.15
N GLY A 86 6.60 -9.46 8.27
CA GLY A 86 7.85 -9.98 8.81
C GLY A 86 7.65 -11.07 9.85
N ALA A 87 8.73 -11.45 10.52
CA ALA A 87 8.63 -12.25 11.73
C ALA A 87 7.94 -11.45 12.85
N MET A 88 7.35 -12.16 13.82
CA MET A 88 6.78 -11.59 15.06
C MET A 88 7.86 -10.97 15.96
#